data_AF-A0A1V4PFY3-F1
#
_entry.id   AF-A0A1V4PFY3-F1
#
_cell.length_a   1.000
_cell.length_b   1.000
_cell.length_c   1.000
_cell.angle_alpha   90.00
_cell.angle_beta   90.00
_cell.angle_gamma   90.00
#
_symmetry.space_group_name_H-M   'P 1'
#
loop_
_entity.id
_entity.type
_entity.pdbx_description
1 polymer ?
#
loop_
_entity_poly.entity_id
_entity_poly.type
_entity_poly.pdbx_seq_one_letter_code
_entity_poly.pdbx_strand_id
1 'polypeptide(L)'
;MPGISAHTRAQAVTNAADTLDVRLPPEYFEQVADAEAFLAAANQTICKKEDLHRAVLDAIEEGRNYVTDPVIRMMALNAQLTDGNILADARARAEQLMLAALKDHADDILDSWVDALDDHAANLAAAAKAGVNLKDATGAVARGVATMTHLHNAQIAVRAWATAANGFYALAAVAGVRISADPIVVLTPARLADYEPAIDMAREERAREVSAWVLARCNLPLKLATLDEFKKRAEQYRLDTEDVARKHAACANAAGFNR
;
A
#
# COMPACT_ATOMS: atom_id res chain seq x y z
N MET A 1 -2.04 -18.70 -3.02
CA MET A 1 -1.22 -17.70 -2.31
C MET A 1 -2.12 -17.07 -1.27
N PRO A 2 -1.84 -17.15 0.04
CA PRO A 2 -2.59 -16.36 1.02
C PRO A 2 -2.41 -14.88 0.67
N GLY A 3 -3.51 -14.19 0.38
CA GLY A 3 -3.49 -12.77 0.03
C GLY A 3 -3.08 -11.92 1.22
N ILE A 4 -2.42 -10.78 0.96
CA ILE A 4 -2.17 -9.76 1.99
C ILE A 4 -3.52 -9.29 2.54
N SER A 5 -3.70 -9.35 3.86
CA SER A 5 -4.96 -9.04 4.54
C SER A 5 -5.35 -7.56 4.39
N ALA A 6 -6.65 -7.27 4.58
CA ALA A 6 -7.17 -5.90 4.55
C ALA A 6 -6.48 -5.01 5.58
N HIS A 7 -6.20 -5.54 6.77
CA HIS A 7 -5.52 -4.83 7.85
C HIS A 7 -4.09 -4.44 7.48
N THR A 8 -3.30 -5.35 6.89
CA THR A 8 -1.94 -5.00 6.43
C THR A 8 -1.95 -3.90 5.38
N ARG A 9 -2.97 -3.87 4.52
CA ARG A 9 -3.14 -2.82 3.50
C ARG A 9 -3.52 -1.48 4.13
N ALA A 10 -4.48 -1.48 5.05
CA ALA A 10 -4.86 -0.30 5.82
C ALA A 10 -3.66 0.29 6.56
N GLN A 11 -2.86 -0.56 7.22
CA GLN A 11 -1.64 -0.13 7.91
C GLN A 11 -0.61 0.52 6.96
N ALA A 12 -0.45 0.00 5.75
CA ALA A 12 0.44 0.62 4.76
C ALA A 12 -0.04 2.02 4.35
N VAL A 13 -1.36 2.20 4.22
CA VAL A 13 -1.99 3.50 3.91
C VAL A 13 -1.86 4.48 5.07
N THR A 14 -2.14 4.05 6.31
CA THR A 14 -1.95 4.87 7.52
C THR A 14 -0.50 5.29 7.68
N ASN A 15 0.46 4.36 7.54
CA ASN A 15 1.88 4.67 7.65
C ASN A 15 2.35 5.69 6.60
N ALA A 16 1.79 5.63 5.38
CA ALA A 16 2.08 6.60 4.33
C ALA A 16 1.54 7.98 4.69
N ALA A 17 0.27 8.07 5.12
CA ALA A 17 -0.35 9.31 5.55
C ALA A 17 0.42 9.96 6.73
N ASP A 18 0.78 9.17 7.75
CA ASP A 18 1.55 9.64 8.90
C ASP A 18 2.95 10.13 8.49
N THR A 19 3.60 9.45 7.54
CA THR A 19 4.94 9.85 7.06
C THR A 19 4.88 11.14 6.24
N LEU A 20 3.77 11.38 5.54
CA LEU A 20 3.53 12.58 4.74
C LEU A 20 2.91 13.72 5.55
N ASP A 21 2.58 13.50 6.83
CA ASP A 21 1.82 14.43 7.67
C ASP A 21 0.46 14.85 7.06
N VAL A 22 -0.20 13.89 6.40
CA VAL A 22 -1.50 14.08 5.74
C VAL A 22 -2.60 13.41 6.54
N ARG A 23 -3.74 14.09 6.68
CA ARG A 23 -4.92 13.50 7.30
C ARG A 23 -5.68 12.65 6.28
N LEU A 24 -5.93 11.39 6.62
CA LEU A 24 -6.85 10.55 5.87
C LEU A 24 -8.30 11.06 6.01
N PRO A 25 -9.19 10.77 5.05
CA PRO A 25 -10.60 11.17 5.11
C PRO A 25 -11.28 10.68 6.41
N PRO A 26 -12.03 11.54 7.13
CA PRO A 26 -12.78 11.13 8.31
C PRO A 26 -13.73 9.96 8.04
N GLU A 27 -14.39 9.97 6.88
CA GLU A 27 -15.34 8.95 6.43
C GLU A 27 -14.66 7.59 6.26
N TYR A 28 -13.39 7.56 5.86
CA TYR A 28 -12.60 6.33 5.81
C TYR A 28 -12.43 5.71 7.21
N PHE A 29 -12.15 6.53 8.23
CA PHE A 29 -12.01 6.04 9.60
C PHE A 29 -13.33 5.53 10.18
N GLU A 30 -14.44 6.20 9.87
CA GLU A 30 -15.78 5.74 10.29
C GLU A 30 -16.08 4.35 9.72
N GLN A 31 -15.83 4.13 8.43
CA GLN A 31 -16.08 2.82 7.81
C GLN A 31 -15.15 1.71 8.32
N VAL A 32 -13.89 2.03 8.62
CA VAL A 32 -12.96 1.07 9.26
C VAL A 32 -13.44 0.73 10.67
N ALA A 33 -13.87 1.73 11.45
CA ALA A 33 -14.42 1.52 12.79
C ALA A 33 -15.71 0.68 12.75
N ASP A 34 -16.57 0.89 11.75
CA ASP A 34 -17.78 0.08 11.54
C ASP A 34 -17.44 -1.40 11.24
N ALA A 35 -16.39 -1.65 10.44
CA ALA A 35 -15.93 -3.01 10.16
C ALA A 35 -15.38 -3.71 11.43
N GLU A 36 -14.66 -2.97 12.27
CA GLU A 36 -14.17 -3.47 13.56
C GLU A 36 -15.31 -3.71 14.55
N ALA A 37 -16.28 -2.79 14.62
CA ALA A 37 -17.47 -2.92 15.46
C ALA A 37 -18.33 -4.13 15.03
N PHE A 38 -18.47 -4.38 13.72
CA PHE A 38 -19.13 -5.55 13.19
C PHE A 38 -18.45 -6.85 13.67
N LEU A 39 -17.12 -6.93 13.60
CA LEU A 39 -16.38 -8.09 14.06
C LEU A 39 -16.48 -8.26 15.60
N ALA A 40 -16.42 -7.16 16.34
CA ALA A 40 -16.61 -7.16 17.79
C ALA A 40 -18.01 -7.68 18.18
N ALA A 41 -19.06 -7.27 17.47
CA ALA A 41 -20.41 -7.78 17.66
C ALA A 41 -20.50 -9.28 17.31
N ALA A 42 -19.88 -9.73 16.23
CA ALA A 42 -19.86 -11.15 15.87
C ALA A 42 -19.15 -12.01 16.93
N ASN A 43 -18.09 -11.51 17.56
CA ASN A 43 -17.41 -12.21 18.65
C ASN A 43 -18.31 -12.42 19.89
N GLN A 44 -19.37 -11.64 20.08
CA GLN A 44 -20.34 -11.86 21.16
C GLN A 44 -21.25 -13.06 20.93
N THR A 45 -21.28 -13.60 19.70
CA THR A 45 -22.06 -14.81 19.36
C THR A 45 -21.34 -16.11 19.74
N ILE A 46 -20.11 -16.03 20.26
CA ILE A 46 -19.32 -17.20 20.64
C ILE A 46 -19.93 -17.82 21.90
N CYS A 47 -20.31 -19.09 21.79
CA CYS A 47 -20.75 -19.89 22.93
C CYS A 47 -20.04 -21.24 22.87
N LYS A 48 -19.30 -21.56 23.94
CA LYS A 48 -18.70 -22.89 24.10
C LYS A 48 -19.79 -23.88 24.49
N LYS A 49 -19.76 -25.08 23.90
CA LYS A 49 -20.73 -26.14 24.22
C LYS A 49 -20.74 -26.48 25.71
N GLU A 50 -19.58 -26.43 26.36
CA GLU A 50 -19.44 -26.69 27.79
C GLU A 50 -20.22 -25.68 28.65
N ASP A 51 -20.24 -24.40 28.25
CA ASP A 51 -20.96 -23.36 28.97
C ASP A 51 -22.48 -23.52 28.79
N LEU A 52 -22.93 -23.90 27.58
CA LEU A 52 -24.34 -24.25 27.34
C LEU A 52 -24.75 -25.49 28.15
N HIS A 53 -23.96 -26.55 28.14
CA HIS A 53 -24.26 -27.77 28.90
C HIS A 53 -24.35 -27.48 30.40
N ARG A 54 -23.43 -26.68 30.94
CA ARG A 54 -23.47 -26.26 32.34
C ARG A 54 -24.76 -25.50 32.65
N ALA A 55 -25.13 -24.49 31.84
CA ALA A 55 -26.35 -23.72 32.05
C ALA A 55 -27.63 -24.59 32.02
N VAL A 56 -27.67 -25.63 31.18
CA VAL A 56 -28.79 -26.58 31.14
C VAL A 56 -28.83 -27.44 32.40
N LEU A 57 -27.69 -27.96 32.87
CA LEU A 57 -27.62 -28.77 34.08
C LEU A 57 -27.98 -27.95 35.32
N ASP A 58 -27.48 -26.71 35.43
CA ASP A 58 -27.81 -25.78 36.52
C ASP A 58 -29.31 -25.49 36.56
N ALA A 59 -29.95 -25.27 35.40
CA ALA A 59 -31.39 -25.07 35.33
C ALA A 59 -32.19 -26.31 35.76
N ILE A 60 -31.71 -27.52 35.43
CA ILE A 60 -32.33 -28.78 35.89
C ILE A 60 -32.22 -28.92 37.40
N GLU A 61 -31.05 -28.64 37.97
CA GLU A 61 -30.80 -28.72 39.42
C GLU A 61 -31.67 -27.72 40.20
N GLU A 62 -31.85 -26.51 39.66
CA GLU A 62 -32.70 -25.46 40.24
C GLU A 62 -34.21 -25.67 39.98
N GLY A 63 -34.60 -26.72 39.24
CA GLY A 63 -35.99 -26.97 38.88
C GLY A 63 -36.60 -25.97 37.89
N ARG A 64 -35.76 -25.19 37.19
CA ARG A 64 -36.18 -24.28 36.11
C ARG A 64 -36.46 -25.06 34.82
N ASN A 65 -37.43 -24.61 34.02
CA ASN A 65 -37.67 -25.19 32.71
C ASN A 65 -36.65 -24.68 31.69
N TYR A 66 -35.58 -25.46 31.50
CA TYR A 66 -34.49 -25.14 30.56
C TYR A 66 -34.96 -24.99 29.10
N VAL A 67 -36.07 -25.61 28.69
CA VAL A 67 -36.57 -25.57 27.30
C VAL A 67 -37.10 -24.18 26.95
N THR A 68 -37.70 -23.48 27.91
CA THR A 68 -38.29 -22.16 27.71
C THR A 68 -37.42 -21.02 28.24
N ASP A 69 -36.29 -21.34 28.88
CA ASP A 69 -35.37 -20.35 29.44
C ASP A 69 -34.74 -19.49 28.32
N PRO A 70 -34.95 -18.16 28.32
CA PRO A 70 -34.50 -17.30 27.23
C PRO A 70 -32.96 -17.22 27.14
N VAL A 71 -32.25 -17.36 28.26
CA VAL A 71 -30.78 -17.34 28.29
C VAL A 71 -30.25 -18.62 27.66
N ILE A 72 -30.79 -19.77 28.05
CA ILE A 72 -30.38 -21.07 27.47
C ILE A 72 -30.72 -21.14 25.98
N ARG A 73 -31.87 -20.60 25.55
CA ARG A 73 -32.23 -20.52 24.13
C ARG A 73 -31.26 -19.64 23.34
N MET A 74 -30.85 -18.50 23.88
CA MET A 74 -29.83 -17.65 23.26
C MET A 74 -28.48 -18.36 23.18
N MET A 75 -28.05 -19.03 24.27
CA MET A 75 -26.81 -19.81 24.29
C MET A 75 -26.84 -20.97 23.29
N ALA A 76 -27.99 -21.63 23.11
CA ALA A 76 -28.16 -22.69 22.14
C ALA A 76 -28.04 -22.18 20.70
N LEU A 77 -28.65 -21.03 20.38
CA LEU A 77 -28.48 -20.37 19.10
C LEU A 77 -26.99 -19.99 18.86
N ASN A 78 -26.35 -19.37 19.84
CA ASN A 78 -24.93 -18.99 19.76
C ASN A 78 -24.02 -20.21 19.60
N ALA A 79 -24.31 -21.33 20.25
CA ALA A 79 -23.57 -22.58 20.08
C ALA A 79 -23.74 -23.14 18.66
N GLN A 80 -24.95 -23.10 18.09
CA GLN A 80 -25.20 -23.47 16.69
C GLN A 80 -24.45 -22.57 15.71
N LEU A 81 -24.45 -21.26 15.93
CA LEU A 81 -23.70 -20.30 15.11
C LEU A 81 -22.18 -20.54 15.21
N THR A 82 -21.69 -20.82 16.43
CA THR A 82 -20.28 -21.14 16.67
C THR A 82 -19.86 -22.42 15.96
N ASP A 83 -20.66 -23.49 16.06
CA ASP A 83 -20.46 -24.75 15.33
C ASP A 83 -20.49 -24.54 13.81
N GLY A 84 -21.35 -23.64 13.34
CA GLY A 84 -21.44 -23.21 11.94
C GLY A 84 -20.30 -22.31 11.47
N ASN A 85 -19.28 -22.07 12.31
CA ASN A 85 -18.11 -21.25 12.02
C ASN A 85 -18.44 -19.80 11.62
N ILE A 86 -19.48 -19.22 12.22
CA ILE A 86 -19.93 -17.84 11.95
C ILE A 86 -18.79 -16.80 12.05
N LEU A 87 -17.78 -17.04 12.90
CA LEU A 87 -16.64 -16.15 13.04
C LEU A 87 -15.76 -16.08 11.80
N ALA A 88 -15.60 -17.18 11.06
CA ALA A 88 -14.84 -17.16 9.82
C ALA A 88 -15.55 -16.29 8.78
N ASP A 89 -16.87 -16.43 8.67
CA ASP A 89 -17.68 -15.62 7.77
C ASP A 89 -17.71 -14.15 8.21
N ALA A 90 -17.81 -13.89 9.51
CA ALA A 90 -17.75 -12.54 10.05
C ALA A 90 -16.39 -11.87 9.81
N ARG A 91 -15.28 -12.60 9.96
CA ARG A 91 -13.94 -12.10 9.62
C ARG A 91 -13.83 -11.78 8.13
N ALA A 92 -14.29 -12.68 7.27
CA ALA A 92 -14.29 -12.46 5.82
C ALA A 92 -15.14 -11.23 5.45
N ARG A 93 -16.29 -11.04 6.11
CA ARG A 93 -17.14 -9.86 5.89
C ARG A 93 -16.49 -8.58 6.40
N ALA A 94 -15.86 -8.59 7.58
CA ALA A 94 -15.13 -7.44 8.11
C ALA A 94 -13.96 -7.05 7.17
N GLU A 95 -13.21 -8.04 6.66
CA GLU A 95 -12.17 -7.80 5.65
C GLU A 95 -12.75 -7.17 4.38
N GLN A 96 -13.90 -7.64 3.89
CA GLN A 96 -14.57 -7.03 2.74
C GLN A 96 -14.97 -5.57 2.99
N LEU A 97 -15.48 -5.26 4.19
CA LEU A 97 -15.86 -3.88 4.56
C LEU A 97 -14.63 -2.97 4.61
N MET A 98 -13.53 -3.42 5.20
CA MET A 98 -12.26 -2.66 5.20
C MET A 98 -11.70 -2.45 3.79
N LEU A 99 -11.78 -3.46 2.93
CA LEU A 99 -11.36 -3.33 1.53
C LEU A 99 -12.26 -2.36 0.75
N ALA A 100 -13.57 -2.37 1.02
CA ALA A 100 -14.49 -1.40 0.43
C ALA A 100 -14.13 0.03 0.84
N ALA A 101 -13.88 0.27 2.13
CA ALA A 101 -13.48 1.59 2.62
C ALA A 101 -12.19 2.11 1.98
N LEU A 102 -11.17 1.24 1.88
CA LEU A 102 -9.93 1.57 1.18
C LEU A 102 -10.15 1.89 -0.30
N LYS A 103 -11.08 1.18 -0.95
CA LYS A 103 -11.39 1.38 -2.37
C LYS A 103 -12.14 2.69 -2.60
N ASP A 104 -13.17 2.94 -1.79
CA ASP A 104 -14.09 4.07 -1.95
C ASP A 104 -13.38 5.41 -1.71
N HIS A 105 -12.33 5.42 -0.88
CA HIS A 105 -11.52 6.60 -0.59
C HIS A 105 -10.14 6.60 -1.25
N ALA A 106 -9.85 5.67 -2.17
CA ALA A 106 -8.51 5.52 -2.75
C ALA A 106 -8.04 6.79 -3.48
N ASP A 107 -8.93 7.39 -4.27
CA ASP A 107 -8.60 8.58 -5.07
C ASP A 107 -8.38 9.81 -4.18
N ASP A 108 -9.27 10.07 -3.21
CA ASP A 108 -9.12 11.17 -2.24
C ASP A 108 -7.80 11.07 -1.46
N ILE A 109 -7.44 9.85 -1.04
CA ILE A 109 -6.20 9.58 -0.32
C ILE A 109 -5.00 9.86 -1.22
N LEU A 110 -4.99 9.36 -2.46
CA LEU A 110 -3.87 9.56 -3.37
C LEU A 110 -3.71 11.02 -3.78
N ASP A 111 -4.80 11.73 -4.03
CA ASP A 111 -4.76 13.16 -4.38
C ASP A 111 -4.11 13.97 -3.24
N SER A 112 -4.47 13.68 -1.99
CA SER A 112 -3.85 14.35 -0.83
C SER A 112 -2.34 14.05 -0.70
N TRP A 113 -1.89 12.87 -1.11
CA TRP A 113 -0.48 12.50 -1.08
C TRP A 113 0.33 13.14 -2.20
N VAL A 114 -0.28 13.34 -3.38
CA VAL A 114 0.36 14.04 -4.50
C VAL A 114 0.79 15.44 -4.06
N ASP A 115 -0.13 16.20 -3.46
CA ASP A 115 0.14 17.56 -2.99
C ASP A 115 1.24 17.58 -1.91
N ALA A 116 1.20 16.65 -0.95
CA ALA A 116 2.21 16.57 0.12
C ALA A 116 3.61 16.17 -0.38
N LEU A 117 3.69 15.46 -1.51
CA LEU A 117 4.95 15.02 -2.09
C LEU A 117 5.67 16.09 -2.92
N ASP A 118 5.00 17.18 -3.31
CA ASP A 118 5.60 18.24 -4.13
C ASP A 118 6.82 18.89 -3.44
N ASP A 119 6.69 19.21 -2.15
CA ASP A 119 7.80 19.75 -1.36
C ASP A 119 8.95 18.73 -1.21
N HIS A 120 8.60 17.44 -1.10
CA HIS A 120 9.61 16.37 -1.04
C HIS A 120 10.33 16.19 -2.37
N ALA A 121 9.63 16.29 -3.50
CA ALA A 121 10.25 16.28 -4.83
C ALA A 121 11.20 17.47 -5.01
N ALA A 122 10.78 18.67 -4.61
CA ALA A 122 11.62 19.87 -4.66
C ALA A 122 12.90 19.73 -3.80
N ASN A 123 12.77 19.17 -2.59
CA ASN A 123 13.91 18.89 -1.72
C ASN A 123 14.90 17.89 -2.33
N LEU A 124 14.42 16.83 -2.98
CA LEU A 124 15.28 15.87 -3.68
C LEU A 124 16.01 16.53 -4.86
N ALA A 125 15.31 17.32 -5.66
CA ALA A 125 15.92 18.05 -6.79
C ALA A 125 16.99 19.04 -6.31
N ALA A 126 16.72 19.78 -5.23
CA ALA A 126 17.67 20.71 -4.64
C ALA A 126 18.92 20.00 -4.11
N ALA A 127 18.76 18.88 -3.39
CA ALA A 127 19.87 18.09 -2.88
C ALA A 127 20.70 17.44 -3.99
N ALA A 128 20.05 16.96 -5.05
CA ALA A 128 20.72 16.44 -6.23
C ALA A 128 21.58 17.51 -6.91
N LYS A 129 21.02 18.71 -7.12
CA LYS A 129 21.75 19.86 -7.68
C LYS A 129 22.94 20.30 -6.80
N ALA A 130 22.81 20.16 -5.48
CA ALA A 130 23.88 20.46 -4.53
C ALA A 130 24.97 19.36 -4.45
N GLY A 131 24.85 18.26 -5.21
CA GLY A 131 25.84 17.17 -5.20
C GLY A 131 25.94 16.46 -3.84
N VAL A 132 24.81 16.35 -3.14
CA VAL A 132 24.73 15.62 -1.87
C VAL A 132 24.85 14.13 -2.12
N ASN A 133 25.57 13.43 -1.23
CA ASN A 133 25.58 11.97 -1.17
C ASN A 133 24.82 11.53 0.09
N LEU A 134 23.71 10.82 -0.10
CA LEU A 134 22.84 10.38 1.01
C LEU A 134 23.55 9.47 2.04
N LYS A 135 24.66 8.84 1.64
CA LYS A 135 25.45 7.94 2.47
C LYS A 135 26.61 8.63 3.20
N ASP A 136 26.88 9.90 2.91
CA ASP A 136 28.07 10.62 3.39
C ASP A 136 27.69 11.79 4.31
N ALA A 137 27.28 11.45 5.54
CA ALA A 137 26.97 12.44 6.57
C ALA A 137 28.21 13.24 6.98
N THR A 138 29.38 12.60 7.11
CA THR A 138 30.63 13.23 7.52
C THR A 138 31.10 14.27 6.48
N GLY A 139 31.04 13.94 5.19
CA GLY A 139 31.36 14.87 4.11
C GLY A 139 30.32 15.97 3.94
N ALA A 140 29.06 15.75 4.33
CA ALA A 140 28.07 16.83 4.41
C ALA A 140 28.40 17.82 5.55
N VAL A 141 28.78 17.34 6.73
CA VAL A 141 29.22 18.19 7.86
C VAL A 141 30.42 19.04 7.48
N ALA A 142 31.42 18.45 6.80
CA ALA A 142 32.61 19.17 6.36
C ALA A 142 32.31 20.28 5.34
N ARG A 143 31.26 20.12 4.52
CA ARG A 143 30.80 21.12 3.54
C ARG A 143 29.89 22.21 4.14
N GLY A 144 29.48 22.04 5.40
CA GLY A 144 28.78 23.05 6.19
C GLY A 144 27.26 22.85 6.30
N VAL A 145 26.64 23.75 7.06
CA VAL A 145 25.23 23.64 7.50
C VAL A 145 24.25 23.51 6.33
N ALA A 146 24.44 24.26 5.25
CA ALA A 146 23.55 24.19 4.08
C ALA A 146 23.53 22.80 3.42
N THR A 147 24.69 22.14 3.30
CA THR A 147 24.78 20.77 2.77
C THR A 147 24.15 19.76 3.71
N MET A 148 24.27 19.96 5.03
CA MET A 148 23.55 19.13 6.02
C MET A 148 22.03 19.28 5.89
N THR A 149 21.51 20.49 5.70
CA THR A 149 20.07 20.72 5.49
C THR A 149 19.58 19.98 4.24
N HIS A 150 20.30 20.09 3.12
CA HIS A 150 19.95 19.34 1.91
C HIS A 150 19.98 17.83 2.11
N LEU A 151 21.00 17.31 2.82
CA LEU A 151 21.09 15.89 3.16
C LEU A 151 19.90 15.42 3.99
N HIS A 152 19.59 16.15 5.07
CA HIS A 152 18.50 15.80 5.97
C HIS A 152 17.14 15.82 5.25
N ASN A 153 16.85 16.90 4.51
CA ASN A 153 15.61 17.01 3.76
C ASN A 153 15.48 15.92 2.70
N ALA A 154 16.58 15.57 2.02
CA ALA A 154 16.57 14.50 1.03
C ALA A 154 16.34 13.12 1.66
N GLN A 155 16.92 12.83 2.83
CA GLN A 155 16.65 11.58 3.56
C GLN A 155 15.18 11.44 3.97
N ILE A 156 14.58 12.54 4.47
CA ILE A 156 13.14 12.59 4.77
C ILE A 156 12.33 12.35 3.50
N ALA A 157 12.65 13.06 2.42
CA ALA A 157 11.92 12.94 1.16
C ALA A 157 12.02 11.53 0.54
N VAL A 158 13.19 10.87 0.60
CA VAL A 158 13.32 9.47 0.13
C VAL A 158 12.39 8.54 0.93
N ARG A 159 12.33 8.71 2.25
CA ARG A 159 11.43 7.92 3.09
C ARG A 159 9.96 8.19 2.76
N ALA A 160 9.59 9.46 2.57
CA ALA A 160 8.25 9.87 2.18
C ALA A 160 7.81 9.20 0.87
N TRP A 161 8.62 9.31 -0.19
CA TRP A 161 8.35 8.68 -1.49
C TRP A 161 8.27 7.15 -1.41
N ALA A 162 9.17 6.49 -0.66
CA ALA A 162 9.13 5.04 -0.50
C ALA A 162 7.86 4.57 0.23
N THR A 163 7.44 5.30 1.27
CA THR A 163 6.23 4.95 2.04
C THR A 163 4.98 5.22 1.22
N ALA A 164 4.93 6.34 0.49
CA ALA A 164 3.84 6.66 -0.43
C ALA A 164 3.69 5.60 -1.54
N ALA A 165 4.79 5.12 -2.14
CA ALA A 165 4.75 4.05 -3.13
C ALA A 165 4.20 2.74 -2.55
N ASN A 166 4.61 2.37 -1.33
CA ASN A 166 4.06 1.19 -0.65
C ASN A 166 2.55 1.32 -0.37
N GLY A 167 2.11 2.50 0.11
CA GLY A 167 0.69 2.81 0.29
C GLY A 167 -0.08 2.78 -1.02
N PHE A 168 0.50 3.31 -2.11
CA PHE A 168 -0.08 3.26 -3.44
C PHE A 168 -0.32 1.81 -3.88
N TYR A 169 0.67 0.91 -3.72
CA TYR A 169 0.49 -0.50 -4.07
C TYR A 169 -0.57 -1.21 -3.22
N ALA A 170 -0.73 -0.80 -1.96
CA ALA A 170 -1.82 -1.30 -1.13
C ALA A 170 -3.18 -0.91 -1.74
N LEU A 171 -3.38 0.37 -2.07
CA LEU A 171 -4.60 0.90 -2.69
C LEU A 171 -4.84 0.31 -4.08
N ALA A 172 -3.83 0.25 -4.93
CA ALA A 172 -3.92 -0.30 -6.29
C ALA A 172 -4.41 -1.75 -6.27
N ALA A 173 -3.87 -2.57 -5.37
CA ALA A 173 -4.30 -3.96 -5.25
C ALA A 173 -5.71 -4.11 -4.64
N VAL A 174 -6.17 -3.20 -3.78
CA VAL A 174 -7.58 -3.15 -3.33
C VAL A 174 -8.51 -2.78 -4.48
N ALA A 175 -8.12 -1.80 -5.29
CA ALA A 175 -8.88 -1.34 -6.45
C ALA A 175 -8.84 -2.35 -7.63
N GLY A 176 -8.15 -3.48 -7.49
CA GLY A 176 -8.03 -4.50 -8.55
C GLY A 176 -7.12 -4.09 -9.70
N VAL A 177 -6.26 -3.09 -9.50
CA VAL A 177 -5.28 -2.65 -10.49
C VAL A 177 -4.12 -3.64 -10.51
N ARG A 178 -3.89 -4.25 -11.68
CA ARG A 178 -2.79 -5.20 -11.87
C ARG A 178 -1.45 -4.46 -11.90
N ILE A 179 -0.58 -4.79 -10.95
CA ILE A 179 0.80 -4.32 -10.94
C ILE A 179 1.61 -5.24 -11.85
N SER A 180 1.68 -4.91 -13.14
CA SER A 180 2.47 -5.66 -14.14
C SER A 180 3.59 -4.83 -14.77
N ALA A 181 3.69 -3.55 -14.40
CA ALA A 181 4.72 -2.65 -14.88
C ALA A 181 5.82 -2.47 -13.82
N ASP A 182 6.96 -1.96 -14.26
CA ASP A 182 8.10 -1.64 -13.40
C ASP A 182 7.69 -0.62 -12.31
N PRO A 183 8.17 -0.78 -11.05
CA PRO A 183 7.83 0.13 -9.97
C PRO A 183 8.06 1.62 -10.27
N ILE A 184 8.99 1.95 -11.17
CA ILE A 184 9.29 3.31 -11.61
C ILE A 184 8.06 4.07 -12.13
N VAL A 185 7.09 3.37 -12.70
CA VAL A 185 5.87 3.93 -13.31
C VAL A 185 4.97 4.63 -12.28
N VAL A 186 5.05 4.23 -11.02
CA VAL A 186 4.35 4.91 -9.91
C VAL A 186 4.97 6.27 -9.60
N LEU A 187 6.29 6.38 -9.76
CA LEU A 187 7.08 7.51 -9.28
C LEU A 187 7.22 8.65 -10.30
N THR A 188 7.13 8.34 -11.59
CA THR A 188 7.38 9.32 -12.65
C THR A 188 6.48 9.12 -13.87
N PRO A 189 6.07 10.21 -14.56
CA PRO A 189 5.41 10.15 -15.86
C PRO A 189 6.38 10.04 -17.04
N ALA A 190 7.70 9.97 -16.80
CA ALA A 190 8.72 9.90 -17.86
C ALA A 190 8.58 8.66 -18.75
N ARG A 191 9.01 8.77 -20.02
CA ARG A 191 8.95 7.69 -21.03
C ARG A 191 10.18 6.78 -20.94
N LEU A 192 10.12 5.60 -21.56
CA LEU A 192 11.23 4.62 -21.57
C LEU A 192 12.56 5.16 -22.02
N ALA A 193 12.56 5.97 -23.06
CA ALA A 193 13.77 6.59 -23.55
C ALA A 193 14.42 7.55 -22.54
N ASP A 194 13.63 8.14 -21.62
CA ASP A 194 14.11 9.20 -20.72
C ASP A 194 14.70 8.64 -19.42
N TYR A 195 14.30 7.43 -18.99
CA TYR A 195 14.79 6.84 -17.73
C TYR A 195 15.94 5.84 -17.88
N GLU A 196 16.45 5.60 -19.09
CA GLU A 196 17.65 4.76 -19.29
C GLU A 196 18.85 5.21 -18.41
N PRO A 197 19.17 6.52 -18.28
CA PRO A 197 20.22 6.97 -17.37
C PRO A 197 19.95 6.64 -15.89
N ALA A 198 18.68 6.63 -15.48
CA ALA A 198 18.28 6.30 -14.11
C ALA A 198 18.39 4.79 -13.85
N ILE A 199 18.05 3.95 -14.83
CA ILE A 199 18.24 2.50 -14.75
C ILE A 199 19.73 2.17 -14.61
N ASP A 200 20.59 2.78 -15.42
CA ASP A 200 22.03 2.52 -15.38
C ASP A 200 22.65 3.00 -14.08
N MET A 201 22.29 4.20 -13.60
CA MET A 201 22.73 4.69 -12.29
C MET A 201 22.31 3.74 -11.15
N ALA A 202 21.07 3.24 -11.17
CA ALA A 202 20.61 2.28 -10.17
C ALA A 202 21.43 0.97 -10.21
N ARG A 203 21.78 0.48 -11.41
CA ARG A 203 22.62 -0.71 -11.58
C ARG A 203 24.04 -0.50 -11.08
N GLU A 204 24.66 0.63 -11.41
CA GLU A 204 26.01 0.99 -10.93
C GLU A 204 26.07 1.04 -9.40
N GLU A 205 25.02 1.56 -8.77
CA GLU A 205 24.88 1.62 -7.32
C GLU A 205 24.42 0.31 -6.66
N ARG A 206 24.20 -0.74 -7.47
CA ARG A 206 23.65 -2.04 -7.04
C ARG A 206 22.33 -1.89 -6.29
N ALA A 207 21.55 -0.88 -6.64
CA ALA A 207 20.20 -0.70 -6.14
C ALA A 207 19.30 -1.76 -6.79
N ARG A 208 18.37 -2.31 -5.99
CA ARG A 208 17.41 -3.30 -6.48
C ARG A 208 16.43 -2.69 -7.49
N GLU A 209 16.07 -1.43 -7.29
CA GLU A 209 15.03 -0.70 -8.02
C GLU A 209 15.43 0.77 -8.18
N VAL A 210 14.87 1.45 -9.19
CA VAL A 210 15.06 2.89 -9.40
C VAL A 210 14.24 3.65 -8.36
N SER A 211 14.93 4.31 -7.43
CA SER A 211 14.29 5.10 -6.36
C SER A 211 14.02 6.54 -6.76
N ALA A 212 13.19 7.24 -6.00
CA ALA A 212 12.94 8.68 -6.18
C ALA A 212 14.24 9.52 -6.13
N TRP A 213 15.24 9.10 -5.35
CA TRP A 213 16.55 9.75 -5.32
C TRP A 213 17.33 9.59 -6.63
N VAL A 214 17.28 8.41 -7.24
CA VAL A 214 17.92 8.16 -8.54
C VAL A 214 17.27 9.02 -9.61
N LEU A 215 15.93 9.06 -9.64
CA LEU A 215 15.16 9.90 -10.57
C LEU A 215 15.51 11.39 -10.41
N ALA A 216 15.57 11.89 -9.19
CA ALA A 216 15.92 13.29 -8.92
C ALA A 216 17.34 13.65 -9.41
N ARG A 217 18.32 12.76 -9.24
CA ARG A 217 19.69 12.96 -9.75
C ARG A 217 19.78 12.93 -11.28
N CYS A 218 18.90 12.18 -11.93
CA CYS A 218 18.76 12.18 -13.38
C CYS A 218 17.89 13.33 -13.90
N ASN A 219 17.47 14.26 -13.03
CA ASN A 219 16.59 15.39 -13.38
C ASN A 219 15.25 14.94 -14.00
N LEU A 220 14.74 13.79 -13.57
CA LEU A 220 13.44 13.27 -14.00
C LEU A 220 12.33 13.76 -13.07
N PRO A 221 11.14 14.07 -13.62
CA PRO A 221 10.03 14.55 -12.82
C PRO A 221 9.54 13.47 -11.86
N LEU A 222 9.42 13.83 -10.58
CA LEU A 222 8.78 12.99 -9.57
C LEU A 222 7.32 13.41 -9.44
N LYS A 223 6.41 12.49 -9.73
CA LYS A 223 4.97 12.70 -9.57
C LYS A 223 4.30 11.37 -9.31
N LEU A 224 3.76 11.22 -8.10
CA LEU A 224 3.01 10.03 -7.72
C LEU A 224 1.82 9.88 -8.66
N ALA A 225 1.62 8.68 -9.21
CA ALA A 225 0.49 8.41 -10.07
C ALA A 225 -0.80 8.29 -9.26
N THR A 226 -1.92 8.79 -9.79
CA THR A 226 -3.24 8.28 -9.39
C THR A 226 -3.45 6.87 -9.94
N LEU A 227 -4.48 6.15 -9.49
CA LEU A 227 -4.75 4.80 -9.98
C LEU A 227 -4.97 4.76 -11.50
N ASP A 228 -5.72 5.73 -12.04
CA ASP A 228 -6.00 5.82 -13.46
C ASP A 228 -4.81 6.30 -14.27
N GLU A 229 -4.01 7.22 -13.71
CA GLU A 229 -2.76 7.63 -14.34
C GLU A 229 -1.77 6.47 -14.39
N PHE A 230 -1.65 5.67 -13.33
CA PHE A 230 -0.79 4.50 -13.28
C PHE A 230 -1.15 3.49 -14.37
N LYS A 231 -2.43 3.20 -14.58
CA LYS A 231 -2.87 2.31 -15.67
C LYS A 231 -2.39 2.82 -17.04
N LYS A 232 -2.52 4.13 -17.29
CA LYS A 232 -2.08 4.76 -18.54
C LYS A 232 -0.56 4.71 -18.69
N ARG A 233 0.19 5.06 -17.64
CA ARG A 233 1.66 5.03 -17.63
C ARG A 233 2.17 3.59 -17.80
N ALA A 234 1.53 2.61 -17.16
CA ALA A 234 1.89 1.19 -17.25
C ALA A 234 1.66 0.62 -18.65
N GLU A 235 0.54 0.95 -19.28
CA GLU A 235 0.27 0.57 -20.67
C GLU A 235 1.26 1.24 -21.62
N GLN A 236 1.57 2.52 -21.40
CA GLN A 236 2.58 3.21 -22.20
C GLN A 236 3.97 2.59 -22.06
N TYR A 237 4.36 2.23 -20.83
CA TYR A 237 5.61 1.54 -20.54
C TYR A 237 5.70 0.21 -21.31
N ARG A 238 4.61 -0.56 -21.33
CA ARG A 238 4.52 -1.82 -22.07
C ARG A 238 4.73 -1.60 -23.57
N LEU A 239 4.01 -0.64 -24.15
CA LEU A 239 4.14 -0.29 -25.57
C LEU A 239 5.56 0.15 -25.93
N ASP A 240 6.18 0.99 -25.09
CA ASP A 240 7.56 1.44 -25.30
C ASP A 240 8.54 0.26 -25.26
N THR A 241 8.36 -0.67 -24.31
CA THR A 241 9.20 -1.86 -24.17
C THR A 241 9.10 -2.77 -25.40
N GLU A 242 7.88 -2.96 -25.93
CA GLU A 242 7.63 -3.75 -27.14
C GLU A 242 8.25 -3.10 -28.39
N ASP A 243 8.17 -1.77 -28.49
CA ASP A 243 8.78 -1.02 -29.59
C ASP A 243 10.31 -1.10 -29.56
N VAL A 244 10.93 -0.99 -28.38
CA VAL A 244 12.36 -1.19 -28.19
C VAL A 244 12.76 -2.62 -28.59
N ALA A 245 12.05 -3.63 -28.10
CA ALA A 245 12.32 -5.03 -28.45
C ALA A 245 12.20 -5.28 -29.96
N ARG A 246 11.19 -4.69 -30.63
CA ARG A 246 10.99 -4.79 -32.08
C ARG A 246 12.15 -4.14 -32.85
N LYS A 247 12.60 -2.95 -32.42
CA LYS A 247 13.76 -2.27 -33.02
C LYS A 247 15.04 -3.10 -32.87
N HIS A 248 15.30 -3.66 -31.68
CA HIS A 248 16.45 -4.55 -31.47
C HIS A 248 16.40 -5.79 -32.36
N ALA A 249 15.23 -6.45 -32.47
CA ALA A 249 15.06 -7.60 -33.36
C ALA A 249 15.29 -7.24 -34.84
N ALA A 250 14.80 -6.08 -35.29
CA ALA A 250 15.03 -5.59 -36.65
C ALA A 250 16.52 -5.31 -36.92
N CYS A 251 17.24 -4.69 -35.98
CA CYS A 251 18.69 -4.46 -36.09
C CYS A 251 19.49 -5.77 -36.11
N ALA A 252 19.12 -6.74 -35.26
CA ALA A 252 19.77 -8.06 -35.23
C ALA A 252 19.57 -8.83 -36.56
N ASN A 253 18.36 -8.79 -37.13
CA ASN A 253 18.07 -9.40 -38.43
C ASN A 253 18.81 -8.71 -39.58
N ALA A 254 18.90 -7.37 -39.57
CA ALA A 254 19.68 -6.63 -40.55
C ALA A 254 21.19 -6.92 -40.47
N ALA A 255 21.72 -7.14 -39.26
CA ALA A 255 23.12 -7.54 -39.05
C ALA A 255 23.39 -9.01 -39.46
N GLY A 256 22.37 -9.88 -39.38
CA GLY A 256 22.46 -11.29 -39.77
C GLY A 256 22.33 -11.57 -41.26
N PHE A 257 21.79 -10.62 -42.05
CA PHE A 257 21.63 -10.74 -43.51
C PHE A 257 22.87 -10.31 -44.33
N ASN A 258 23.95 -9.86 -43.67
CA ASN A 258 25.23 -9.49 -44.30
C ASN A 258 26.32 -10.58 -44.15
N ARG A 259 25.94 -11.86 -44.20
CA ARG A 259 26.87 -13.00 -44.26
C ARG A 259 26.65 -13.83 -45.51
#